data_AF-A0A3C0GKQ3-F1
#
_entry.id   AF-A0A3C0GKQ3-F1
#
_cell.length_a   1.000
_cell.length_b   1.000
_cell.length_c   1.000
_cell.angle_alpha   90.00
_cell.angle_beta   90.00
_cell.angle_gamma   90.00
#
_symmetry.space_group_name_H-M   'P 1'
#
loop_
_entity.id
_entity.type
_entity.pdbx_description
1 polymer ?
#
loop_
_entity_poly.entity_id
_entity_poly.type
_entity_poly.pdbx_seq_one_letter_code
_entity_poly.pdbx_strand_id
1 'polypeptide(L)'
;NFIKIFHNLDSLPPLEHADFDVFGEVYQQIGDNATKKALGQFFTGRHIISSLLPILAKRSGVDQSAKLIQNISICDPACGTGGFLTEFFRLIKNSFNLTESQLSRLSKKAFYGFDLSHSNASRASVNMYFAGDGFSRIEGGYNSLDGRLHREYSEYFDFIVTNPPYGKSSYGRA
;
A
#
# COMPACT_ATOMS: atom_id res chain seq x y z
N ASN A 1 -28.82 -2.10 13.31
CA ASN A 1 -27.46 -2.70 13.31
C ASN A 1 -26.41 -1.70 12.82
N PHE A 2 -26.61 -1.02 11.68
CA PHE A 2 -25.72 0.02 11.15
C PHE A 2 -25.46 1.20 12.12
N ILE A 3 -26.49 1.71 12.82
CA ILE A 3 -26.35 2.80 13.80
C ILE A 3 -25.37 2.45 14.93
N LYS A 4 -25.36 1.19 15.40
CA LYS A 4 -24.39 0.74 16.42
C LYS A 4 -22.97 0.71 15.88
N ILE A 5 -22.78 0.27 14.63
CA ILE A 5 -21.47 0.28 13.96
C ILE A 5 -20.99 1.73 13.83
N PHE A 6 -21.86 2.63 13.40
CA PHE A 6 -21.54 4.05 13.28
C PHE A 6 -21.09 4.65 14.62
N HIS A 7 -21.87 4.47 15.69
CA HIS A 7 -21.49 4.95 17.03
C HIS A 7 -20.18 4.35 17.55
N ASN A 8 -19.89 3.09 17.23
CA ASN A 8 -18.62 2.46 17.62
C ASN A 8 -17.44 2.97 16.80
N LEU A 9 -17.64 3.37 15.54
CA LEU A 9 -16.59 3.99 14.73
C LEU A 9 -16.35 5.44 15.13
N ASP A 10 -17.41 6.17 15.46
CA ASP A 10 -17.37 7.58 15.89
C ASP A 10 -16.73 7.75 17.28
N SER A 11 -16.73 6.69 18.10
CA SER A 11 -16.03 6.67 19.39
C SER A 11 -14.55 6.33 19.28
N LEU A 12 -14.06 5.92 18.11
CA LEU A 12 -12.63 5.67 17.90
C LEU A 12 -11.86 7.01 17.88
N PRO A 13 -10.62 7.03 18.38
CA PRO A 13 -9.76 8.18 18.16
C PRO A 13 -9.55 8.41 16.65
N PRO A 14 -9.21 9.64 16.23
CA PRO A 14 -8.83 9.90 14.85
C PRO A 14 -7.77 8.90 14.37
N LEU A 15 -8.06 8.20 13.28
CA LEU A 15 -7.18 7.19 12.69
C LEU A 15 -6.20 7.78 11.67
N GLU A 16 -6.28 9.09 11.43
CA GLU A 16 -5.31 9.80 10.61
C GLU A 16 -3.93 9.73 11.27
N HIS A 17 -2.92 9.36 10.49
CA HIS A 17 -1.56 9.06 10.96
C HIS A 17 -1.46 7.87 11.92
N ALA A 18 -2.36 6.88 11.81
CA ALA A 18 -2.19 5.63 12.53
C ALA A 18 -0.84 4.97 12.19
N ASP A 19 -0.09 4.58 13.22
CA ASP A 19 1.22 3.91 13.10
C ASP A 19 1.10 2.42 12.73
N PHE A 20 -0.13 1.94 12.49
CA PHE A 20 -0.42 0.55 12.14
C PHE A 20 -1.40 0.45 10.97
N ASP A 21 -1.35 -0.65 10.22
CA ASP A 21 -2.33 -1.02 9.20
C ASP A 21 -3.63 -1.45 9.90
N VAL A 22 -4.62 -0.55 9.88
CA VAL A 22 -5.89 -0.73 10.58
C VAL A 22 -6.61 -1.99 10.11
N PHE A 23 -6.70 -2.21 8.79
CA PHE A 23 -7.36 -3.40 8.26
C PHE A 23 -6.58 -4.67 8.57
N GLY A 24 -5.25 -4.63 8.44
CA GLY A 24 -4.38 -5.74 8.79
C GLY A 24 -4.59 -6.21 10.24
N GLU A 25 -4.60 -5.27 11.19
CA GLU A 25 -4.83 -5.58 12.61
C GLU A 25 -6.24 -6.09 12.88
N VAL A 26 -7.27 -5.43 12.32
CA VAL A 26 -8.66 -5.86 12.49
C VAL A 26 -8.84 -7.27 11.97
N TYR A 27 -8.33 -7.60 10.77
CA TYR A 27 -8.43 -8.94 10.21
C TYR A 27 -7.70 -10.01 11.02
N GLN A 28 -6.52 -9.69 11.58
CA GLN A 28 -5.81 -10.61 12.47
C GLN A 28 -6.60 -10.93 13.74
N GLN A 29 -7.35 -9.96 14.28
CA GLN A 29 -8.12 -10.13 15.50
C GLN A 29 -9.48 -10.81 15.28
N ILE A 30 -10.15 -10.57 14.15
CA ILE A 30 -11.52 -11.08 13.93
C ILE A 30 -11.59 -12.40 13.13
N GLY A 31 -10.52 -12.80 12.44
CA GLY A 31 -10.54 -13.97 11.55
C GLY A 31 -10.40 -15.31 12.27
N ASP A 32 -11.26 -16.28 11.93
CA ASP A 32 -11.00 -17.68 12.22
C ASP A 32 -9.78 -18.20 11.42
N ASN A 33 -9.26 -19.38 11.77
CA ASN A 33 -8.05 -19.91 11.13
C ASN A 33 -8.21 -20.13 9.62
N ALA A 34 -9.42 -20.39 9.14
CA ALA A 34 -9.72 -20.52 7.72
C ALA A 34 -9.65 -19.17 7.00
N THR A 35 -10.27 -18.13 7.58
CA THR A 35 -10.23 -16.74 7.08
C THR A 35 -8.81 -16.20 7.09
N LYS A 36 -8.04 -16.45 8.15
CA LYS A 36 -6.62 -16.09 8.24
C LYS A 36 -5.79 -16.77 7.15
N LYS A 37 -6.05 -18.04 6.83
CA LYS A 37 -5.34 -18.79 5.80
C LYS A 37 -5.69 -18.34 4.38
N ALA A 38 -6.97 -18.05 4.13
CA ALA A 38 -7.43 -17.51 2.85
C ALA A 38 -6.92 -16.08 2.62
N LEU A 39 -6.96 -15.22 3.64
CA LEU A 39 -6.46 -13.84 3.55
C LEU A 39 -4.93 -13.75 3.56
N GLY A 40 -4.23 -14.68 4.24
CA GLY A 40 -2.77 -14.73 4.26
C GLY A 40 -2.12 -14.98 2.90
N GLN A 41 -2.87 -15.54 1.93
CA GLN A 41 -2.41 -15.64 0.53
C GLN A 41 -2.32 -14.29 -0.18
N PHE A 42 -2.99 -13.26 0.35
CA PHE A 42 -3.02 -11.89 -0.18
C PHE A 42 -2.22 -10.92 0.69
N PHE A 43 -1.57 -11.40 1.75
CA PHE A 43 -0.94 -10.55 2.76
C PHE A 43 0.54 -10.92 2.93
N THR A 44 1.42 -9.99 2.57
CA THR A 44 2.82 -10.09 2.96
C THR A 44 2.93 -9.77 4.45
N GLY A 45 3.49 -10.68 5.24
CA GLY A 45 3.69 -10.43 6.68
C GLY A 45 4.50 -9.15 6.90
N ARG A 46 4.06 -8.27 7.79
CA ARG A 46 4.73 -6.97 8.02
C ARG A 46 6.20 -7.10 8.37
N HIS A 47 6.57 -8.14 9.10
CA HIS A 47 7.97 -8.45 9.44
C HIS A 47 8.86 -8.61 8.19
N ILE A 48 8.31 -9.09 7.07
CA ILE A 48 9.02 -9.21 5.80
C ILE A 48 9.19 -7.81 5.20
N ILE A 49 8.11 -7.04 5.09
CA ILE A 49 8.11 -5.70 4.50
C ILE A 49 9.04 -4.77 5.28
N SER A 50 8.91 -4.73 6.61
CA SER A 50 9.69 -3.86 7.50
C SER A 50 11.17 -4.21 7.55
N SER A 51 11.54 -5.45 7.21
CA SER A 51 12.95 -5.86 7.08
C SER A 51 13.51 -5.57 5.69
N LEU A 52 12.72 -5.78 4.64
CA LEU A 52 13.16 -5.66 3.25
C LEU A 52 13.31 -4.20 2.82
N LEU A 53 12.33 -3.36 3.13
CA LEU A 53 12.29 -1.97 2.64
C LEU A 53 13.48 -1.13 3.09
N PRO A 54 13.94 -1.17 4.37
CA PRO A 54 15.15 -0.46 4.78
C PRO A 54 16.41 -0.90 4.02
N ILE A 55 16.52 -2.19 3.71
CA ILE A 55 17.66 -2.71 2.93
C ILE A 55 17.61 -2.18 1.50
N LEU A 56 16.43 -2.21 0.87
CA LEU A 56 16.25 -1.70 -0.50
C LEU A 56 16.51 -0.19 -0.56
N ALA A 57 15.94 0.58 0.36
CA ALA A 57 16.11 2.03 0.44
C ALA A 57 17.58 2.41 0.63
N LYS A 58 18.31 1.70 1.50
CA LYS A 58 19.74 1.92 1.72
C LYS A 58 20.58 1.61 0.49
N ARG A 59 20.28 0.52 -0.21
CA ARG A 59 21.02 0.10 -1.42
C ARG A 59 20.83 1.06 -2.59
N SER A 60 19.64 1.66 -2.71
CA SER A 60 19.35 2.64 -3.75
C SER A 60 19.75 4.07 -3.36
N GLY A 61 20.09 4.31 -2.09
CA GLY A 61 20.41 5.65 -1.56
C GLY A 61 19.18 6.55 -1.39
N VAL A 62 17.97 5.98 -1.53
CA VAL A 62 16.70 6.72 -1.41
C VAL A 62 16.46 7.22 0.00
N ASP A 63 16.97 6.51 1.01
CA ASP A 63 16.94 6.90 2.43
C ASP A 63 17.95 8.00 2.80
N GLN A 64 18.85 8.36 1.88
CA GLN A 64 19.94 9.30 2.13
C GLN A 64 19.80 10.63 1.40
N SER A 65 18.87 10.74 0.44
CA SER A 65 18.74 11.92 -0.40
C SER A 65 17.28 12.37 -0.54
N ALA A 66 16.95 13.45 0.17
CA ALA A 66 15.66 14.13 0.01
C ALA A 66 15.42 14.57 -1.45
N LYS A 67 16.49 14.77 -2.25
CA LYS A 67 16.39 15.08 -3.68
C LYS A 67 15.87 13.90 -4.50
N LEU A 68 16.30 12.67 -4.19
CA LEU A 68 15.82 11.46 -4.87
C LEU A 68 14.34 11.22 -4.58
N ILE A 69 13.90 11.50 -3.35
CA ILE A 69 12.49 11.37 -2.93
C ILE A 69 11.55 12.33 -3.69
N GLN A 70 12.04 13.47 -4.17
CA GLN A 70 11.17 14.50 -4.74
C GLN A 70 10.40 14.07 -5.98
N ASN A 71 10.97 13.16 -6.75
CA ASN A 71 10.42 12.67 -8.03
C ASN A 71 10.44 11.14 -8.11
N ILE A 72 10.55 10.47 -6.96
CA ILE A 72 10.53 9.01 -6.91
C ILE A 72 9.16 8.49 -7.34
N SER A 73 9.16 7.36 -8.03
CA SER A 73 7.98 6.64 -8.46
C SER A 73 8.06 5.18 -7.99
N ILE A 74 7.04 4.74 -7.25
CA ILE A 74 6.95 3.46 -6.57
C ILE A 74 5.65 2.78 -7.00
N CYS A 75 5.76 1.56 -7.52
CA CYS A 75 4.63 0.79 -7.99
C CYS A 75 4.51 -0.56 -7.25
N ASP A 76 3.27 -0.90 -6.88
CA ASP A 76 2.87 -2.26 -6.53
C ASP A 76 1.77 -2.74 -7.50
N PRO A 77 2.10 -3.54 -8.53
CA PRO A 77 1.14 -4.03 -9.52
C PRO A 77 0.17 -5.11 -9.00
N ALA A 78 0.30 -5.54 -7.75
CA ALA A 78 -0.60 -6.50 -7.10
C ALA A 78 -0.79 -6.09 -5.63
N CYS A 79 -1.32 -4.88 -5.42
CA CYS A 79 -1.16 -4.16 -4.17
C CYS A 79 -1.94 -4.73 -2.97
N GLY A 80 -2.95 -5.58 -3.19
CA GLY A 80 -3.75 -6.12 -2.11
C GLY A 80 -4.36 -5.01 -1.27
N THR A 81 -4.11 -5.03 0.04
CA THR A 81 -4.53 -3.96 0.97
C THR A 81 -3.50 -2.83 1.13
N GLY A 82 -2.50 -2.74 0.25
CA GLY A 82 -1.55 -1.62 0.20
C GLY A 82 -0.38 -1.71 1.18
N GLY A 83 -0.07 -2.89 1.71
CA GLY A 83 0.94 -3.06 2.75
C GLY A 83 2.34 -2.55 2.38
N PHE A 84 2.83 -2.87 1.17
CA PHE A 84 4.14 -2.38 0.71
C PHE A 84 4.15 -0.86 0.55
N LEU A 85 3.13 -0.30 -0.11
CA LEU A 85 3.02 1.14 -0.35
C LEU A 85 2.97 1.92 0.97
N THR A 86 2.17 1.42 1.92
CA THR A 86 1.98 2.05 3.24
C THR A 86 3.27 2.05 4.05
N GLU A 87 3.98 0.93 4.09
CA GLU A 87 5.24 0.83 4.83
C GLU A 87 6.37 1.62 4.16
N PHE A 88 6.41 1.68 2.82
CA PHE A 88 7.40 2.50 2.11
C PHE A 88 7.13 4.00 2.37
N PHE A 89 5.88 4.43 2.31
CA PHE A 89 5.50 5.80 2.68
C PHE A 89 5.96 6.16 4.11
N ARG A 90 5.68 5.28 5.08
CA ARG A 90 6.15 5.45 6.47
C ARG A 90 7.68 5.52 6.57
N LEU A 91 8.39 4.65 5.85
CA LEU A 91 9.85 4.67 5.81
C LEU A 91 10.37 6.03 5.36
N ILE A 92 9.85 6.56 4.25
CA ILE A 92 10.27 7.88 3.73
C ILE A 92 9.90 8.99 4.74
N LYS A 93 8.67 8.99 5.23
CA LYS A 93 8.18 9.99 6.20
C LYS A 93 9.02 10.01 7.48
N ASN A 94 9.50 8.85 7.95
CA ASN A 94 10.31 8.75 9.15
C ASN A 94 11.80 9.01 8.90
N SER A 95 12.29 8.80 7.67
CA SER A 95 13.68 9.04 7.30
C SER A 95 13.97 10.51 7.01
N PHE A 96 12.96 11.29 6.65
CA PHE A 96 13.10 12.68 6.25
C PHE A 96 12.10 13.59 6.96
N ASN A 97 12.56 14.73 7.44
CA ASN A 97 11.69 15.77 7.98
C ASN A 97 11.05 16.58 6.83
N LEU A 98 10.10 15.97 6.13
CA LEU A 98 9.41 16.57 4.98
C LEU A 98 8.44 17.67 5.43
N THR A 99 8.39 18.77 4.68
CA THR A 99 7.33 19.77 4.84
C THR A 99 5.99 19.22 4.35
N GLU A 100 4.87 19.80 4.79
CA GLU A 100 3.53 19.41 4.32
C GLU A 100 3.39 19.46 2.79
N SER A 101 4.02 20.45 2.16
CA SER A 101 4.04 20.56 0.69
C SER A 101 4.82 19.42 0.04
N GLN A 102 5.96 19.03 0.61
CA GLN A 102 6.74 17.89 0.13
C GLN A 102 5.98 16.57 0.34
N LEU A 103 5.33 16.40 1.49
CA LEU A 103 4.49 15.25 1.78
C LEU A 103 3.31 15.16 0.82
N SER A 104 2.57 16.26 0.62
CA SER A 104 1.45 16.30 -0.33
C SER A 104 1.88 15.96 -1.76
N ARG A 105 3.05 16.44 -2.19
CA ARG A 105 3.60 16.08 -3.50
C ARG A 105 3.98 14.61 -3.58
N LEU A 106 4.67 14.09 -2.56
CA LEU A 106 5.03 12.68 -2.46
C LEU A 106 3.78 11.82 -2.62
N SER A 107 2.73 12.12 -1.86
CA SER A 107 1.50 11.34 -1.90
C SER A 107 0.80 11.35 -3.25
N LYS A 108 0.75 12.52 -3.91
CA LYS A 108 0.04 12.68 -5.19
C LYS A 108 0.75 12.07 -6.39
N LYS A 109 2.06 11.85 -6.30
CA LYS A 109 2.91 11.55 -7.47
C LYS A 109 3.84 10.37 -7.32
N ALA A 110 4.10 9.88 -6.10
CA ALA A 110 5.10 8.85 -5.89
C ALA A 110 4.54 7.44 -5.83
N PHE A 111 3.30 7.25 -5.37
CA PHE A 111 2.79 5.92 -5.05
C PHE A 111 1.68 5.48 -6.01
N TYR A 112 1.89 4.29 -6.59
CA TYR A 112 1.01 3.66 -7.56
C TYR A 112 0.68 2.24 -7.12
N GLY A 113 -0.61 1.90 -7.04
CA GLY A 113 -1.08 0.58 -6.63
C GLY A 113 -2.13 0.06 -7.60
N PHE A 114 -1.99 -1.20 -8.01
CA PHE A 114 -2.95 -1.84 -8.92
C PHE A 114 -3.37 -3.19 -8.36
N ASP A 115 -4.66 -3.48 -8.43
CA ASP A 115 -5.20 -4.79 -8.05
C ASP A 115 -6.40 -5.15 -8.93
N LEU A 116 -6.54 -6.44 -9.23
CA LEU A 116 -7.69 -6.95 -9.98
C LEU A 116 -8.99 -6.79 -9.18
N SER A 117 -8.92 -6.84 -7.85
CA SER A 117 -10.05 -6.68 -6.94
C SER A 117 -10.27 -5.21 -6.57
N HIS A 118 -11.43 -4.68 -6.95
CA HIS A 118 -11.89 -3.36 -6.50
C HIS A 118 -11.94 -3.24 -4.97
N SER A 119 -12.30 -4.32 -4.27
CA SER A 119 -12.36 -4.29 -2.80
C SER A 119 -10.98 -4.20 -2.16
N ASN A 120 -9.96 -4.84 -2.74
CA ASN A 120 -8.61 -4.78 -2.23
C ASN A 120 -8.03 -3.37 -2.45
N ALA A 121 -8.12 -2.87 -3.68
CA ALA A 121 -7.73 -1.50 -4.02
C ALA A 121 -8.40 -0.46 -3.11
N SER A 122 -9.71 -0.58 -2.85
CA SER A 122 -10.41 0.33 -1.92
C SER A 122 -9.82 0.30 -0.50
N ARG A 123 -9.45 -0.88 0.01
CA ARG A 123 -8.81 -1.02 1.32
C ARG A 123 -7.41 -0.43 1.31
N ALA A 124 -6.65 -0.62 0.23
CA ALA A 124 -5.34 -0.02 0.06
C ALA A 124 -5.40 1.52 0.06
N SER A 125 -6.36 2.13 -0.63
CA SER A 125 -6.58 3.58 -0.59
C SER A 125 -6.84 4.09 0.82
N VAL A 126 -7.69 3.40 1.59
CA VAL A 126 -7.98 3.79 2.97
C VAL A 126 -6.76 3.58 3.89
N ASN A 127 -5.98 2.52 3.69
CA ASN A 127 -4.75 2.28 4.45
C ASN A 127 -3.69 3.36 4.18
N MET A 128 -3.48 3.74 2.92
CA MET A 128 -2.60 4.86 2.56
C MET A 128 -3.11 6.15 3.20
N TYR A 129 -4.42 6.40 3.16
CA TYR A 129 -5.01 7.56 3.82
C TYR A 129 -4.69 7.59 5.33
N PHE A 130 -4.89 6.48 6.05
CA PHE A 130 -4.55 6.39 7.47
C PHE A 130 -3.05 6.54 7.73
N ALA A 131 -2.17 6.14 6.81
CA ALA A 131 -0.73 6.39 6.92
C ALA A 131 -0.38 7.89 6.81
N GLY A 132 -1.29 8.72 6.31
CA GLY A 132 -1.10 10.15 6.08
C GLY A 132 -0.71 10.52 4.65
N ASP A 133 -0.89 9.60 3.70
CA ASP A 133 -0.60 9.84 2.29
C ASP A 133 -1.73 10.65 1.63
N GLY A 134 -2.96 10.16 1.71
CA GLY A 134 -4.17 10.88 1.31
C GLY A 134 -4.48 10.96 -0.19
N PHE A 135 -3.53 10.68 -1.10
CA PHE A 135 -3.72 10.91 -2.54
C PHE A 135 -2.99 9.94 -3.49
N SER A 136 -2.49 8.81 -2.99
CA SER A 136 -1.89 7.75 -3.81
C SER A 136 -2.81 7.31 -4.93
N ARG A 137 -2.23 7.01 -6.10
CA ARG A 137 -2.99 6.50 -7.23
C ARG A 137 -3.17 5.00 -7.10
N ILE A 138 -4.33 4.58 -6.60
CA ILE A 138 -4.68 3.17 -6.41
C ILE A 138 -5.89 2.81 -7.25
N GLU A 139 -5.75 1.83 -8.14
CA GLU A 139 -6.77 1.41 -9.10
C GLU A 139 -7.16 -0.06 -8.93
N GLY A 140 -8.46 -0.31 -8.76
CA GLY A 140 -9.06 -1.63 -8.72
C GLY A 140 -9.61 -2.07 -10.08
N GLY A 141 -9.82 -3.37 -10.27
CA GLY A 141 -10.22 -3.91 -11.58
C GLY A 141 -9.10 -3.84 -12.62
N TYR A 142 -7.87 -3.61 -12.16
CA TYR A 142 -6.72 -3.40 -13.02
C TYR A 142 -5.99 -4.72 -13.24
N ASN A 143 -5.93 -5.18 -14.48
CA ASN A 143 -5.14 -6.35 -14.85
C ASN A 143 -3.72 -5.92 -15.23
N SER A 144 -2.80 -5.96 -14.28
CA SER A 144 -1.40 -5.56 -14.49
C SER A 144 -0.66 -6.41 -15.55
N LEU A 145 -1.23 -7.52 -16.02
CA LEU A 145 -0.64 -8.41 -17.04
C LEU A 145 -1.18 -8.18 -18.47
N ASP A 146 -2.20 -7.35 -18.68
CA ASP A 146 -2.79 -7.12 -20.02
C ASP A 146 -2.03 -6.04 -20.87
N GLY A 147 -0.88 -5.60 -20.37
CA GLY A 147 -0.06 -4.56 -20.97
C GLY A 147 -0.61 -3.14 -20.82
N ARG A 148 -1.76 -2.92 -20.17
CA ARG A 148 -2.33 -1.58 -19.91
C ARG A 148 -1.38 -0.74 -19.09
N LEU A 149 -0.75 -1.32 -18.07
CA LEU A 149 0.25 -0.65 -17.23
C LEU A 149 1.35 -0.02 -18.09
N HIS A 150 1.91 -0.79 -19.03
CA HIS A 150 2.98 -0.33 -19.92
C HIS A 150 2.51 0.74 -20.92
N ARG A 151 1.24 0.70 -21.35
CA ARG A 151 0.66 1.70 -22.27
C ARG A 151 0.34 3.02 -21.56
N GLU A 152 -0.16 2.98 -20.34
CA GLU A 152 -0.54 4.15 -19.56
C GLU A 152 0.65 4.82 -18.86
N TYR A 153 1.65 4.02 -18.48
CA TYR A 153 2.87 4.46 -17.81
C TYR A 153 4.06 4.12 -18.71
N SER A 154 4.33 5.01 -19.68
CA SER A 154 5.44 4.87 -20.63
C SER A 154 6.80 5.05 -19.99
N GLU A 155 6.86 5.70 -18.82
CA GLU A 155 8.07 5.84 -18.02
C GLU A 155 8.20 4.70 -17.01
N TYR A 156 9.45 4.27 -16.78
CA TYR A 156 9.75 3.23 -15.79
C TYR A 156 9.53 3.76 -14.37
N PHE A 157 9.02 2.89 -13.49
CA PHE A 157 9.01 3.16 -12.05
C PHE A 157 10.42 2.98 -11.47
N ASP A 158 10.80 3.85 -10.53
CA ASP A 158 12.08 3.72 -9.82
C ASP A 158 12.12 2.46 -8.93
N PHE A 159 10.96 2.13 -8.33
CA PHE A 159 10.80 0.92 -7.53
C PHE A 159 9.54 0.17 -7.90
N ILE A 160 9.68 -1.15 -8.02
CA ILE A 160 8.57 -2.08 -7.99
C ILE A 160 8.70 -2.92 -6.73
N VAL A 161 7.74 -2.78 -5.81
CA VAL A 161 7.66 -3.53 -4.55
C VAL A 161 6.34 -4.24 -4.52
N THR A 162 6.37 -5.57 -4.62
CA THR A 162 5.15 -6.34 -4.80
C THR A 162 5.31 -7.77 -4.32
N ASN A 163 4.18 -8.36 -3.93
CA ASN A 163 4.07 -9.78 -3.65
C ASN A 163 2.95 -10.34 -4.55
N PRO A 164 3.27 -10.79 -5.77
CA PRO A 164 2.27 -11.24 -6.71
C PRO A 164 1.57 -12.52 -6.20
N PRO A 165 0.33 -12.80 -6.65
CA PRO A 165 -0.45 -13.93 -6.16
C PRO A 165 0.24 -15.28 -6.45
N TYR A 166 0.32 -16.15 -5.43
CA TYR A 166 0.85 -17.51 -5.55
C TYR A 166 -0.25 -18.52 -5.91
N GLY A 167 -0.63 -18.63 -7.19
CA GLY A 167 -1.53 -19.70 -7.63
C GLY A 167 -2.21 -19.47 -8.98
N LYS A 168 -2.87 -20.52 -9.50
CA LYS A 168 -3.77 -20.40 -10.66
C LYS A 168 -5.12 -19.84 -10.19
N SER A 169 -5.42 -18.60 -10.54
CA SER A 169 -6.75 -18.03 -10.30
C SER A 169 -7.72 -18.48 -11.40
N SER A 170 -9.00 -18.65 -11.05
CA SER A 170 -10.10 -18.86 -12.00
C SER A 170 -10.43 -17.60 -12.83
N TYR A 171 -9.78 -16.47 -12.56
CA TYR A 171 -10.07 -15.16 -13.16
C TYR A 171 -8.90 -14.55 -13.95
N GLY A 172 -7.81 -15.28 -14.15
CA GLY A 172 -6.67 -14.82 -14.94
C GLY A 172 -5.44 -15.69 -14.73
N ARG A 173 -4.81 -16.09 -15.85
CA ARG A 173 -3.51 -16.76 -15.85
C ARG A 173 -2.43 -15.71 -15.56
N ALA A 174 -1.55 -16.03 -14.61
CA ALA A 174 -0.21 -15.47 -14.56
C ALA A 174 0.60 -15.96 -15.77
#